data_AF-A0A957TXY0-F1
#
_entry.id   AF-A0A957TXY0-F1
#
_cell.length_a   1.000
_cell.length_b   1.000
_cell.length_c   1.000
_cell.angle_alpha   90.00
_cell.angle_beta   90.00
_cell.angle_gamma   90.00
#
_symmetry.space_group_name_H-M   'P 1'
#
loop_
_entity.id
_entity.type
_entity.pdbx_description
1 polymer ?
#
loop_
_entity_poly.entity_id
_entity_poly.type
_entity_poly.pdbx_seq_one_letter_code
_entity_poly.pdbx_strand_id
1 'polypeptide(L)'
;RIGNNARQIAYLLSGISVLARLAGYSGLCILIDEAESYSLLQSKQRPKASLFFSGVIYAALQDHQSHINAADLPQHHFREYPVAYTDRQSLFFLFTVTRSDNRMPLEDWLDAEQILELDPHHTPQEIGQFLEQAMGYHARAYGYEVGERQRQTRRGAAEHLALGMRNDKLSIRGVVRMAVELYDLLYLYPDYDAATLLDELRQQVR
;
A
#
# COMPACT_ATOMS: atom_id res chain seq x y z
N ARG A 1 0.22 11.03 32.03
CA ARG A 1 0.54 11.13 30.59
C ARG A 1 0.24 9.78 29.96
N ILE A 2 -0.71 9.69 29.04
CA ILE A 2 -0.97 8.44 28.32
C ILE A 2 0.21 8.26 27.37
N GLY A 3 1.17 7.39 27.73
CA GLY A 3 2.23 7.00 26.81
C GLY A 3 1.60 6.40 25.56
N ASN A 4 2.04 6.85 24.38
CA ASN A 4 1.59 6.31 23.12
C ASN A 4 2.73 5.51 22.50
N ASN A 5 2.43 4.30 22.07
CA ASN A 5 3.41 3.38 21.48
C ASN A 5 3.50 3.52 19.96
N ALA A 6 2.67 4.37 19.33
CA ALA A 6 2.64 4.55 17.88
C ALA A 6 4.03 4.81 17.28
N ARG A 7 4.77 5.76 17.85
CA ARG A 7 6.14 6.09 17.43
C ARG A 7 7.09 4.90 17.61
N GLN A 8 7.00 4.19 18.73
CA GLN A 8 7.81 3.00 18.97
C GLN A 8 7.48 1.89 17.96
N ILE A 9 6.20 1.67 17.66
CA ILE A 9 5.77 0.65 16.71
C ILE A 9 6.24 1.01 15.29
N ALA A 10 6.05 2.26 14.86
CA ALA A 10 6.55 2.75 13.57
C ALA A 10 8.08 2.57 13.43
N TYR A 11 8.83 2.88 14.48
CA TYR A 11 10.27 2.65 14.55
C TYR A 11 10.62 1.16 14.45
N LEU A 12 9.89 0.28 15.15
CA LEU A 12 10.12 -1.17 15.08
C LEU A 12 9.81 -1.74 13.70
N LEU A 13 8.69 -1.35 13.08
CA LEU A 13 8.29 -1.85 11.76
C LEU A 13 9.27 -1.41 10.67
N SER A 14 9.71 -0.15 10.71
CA SER A 14 10.78 0.33 9.82
C SER A 14 12.12 -0.36 10.10
N GLY A 15 12.44 -0.69 11.35
CA GLY A 15 13.62 -1.49 11.70
C GLY A 15 13.56 -2.91 11.14
N ILE A 16 12.41 -3.58 11.26
CA ILE A 16 12.18 -4.92 10.69
C ILE A 16 12.30 -4.87 9.16
N SER A 17 11.79 -3.83 8.51
CA SER A 17 11.98 -3.61 7.08
C SER A 17 13.46 -3.57 6.68
N VAL A 18 14.30 -2.87 7.44
CA VAL A 18 15.75 -2.83 7.21
C VAL A 18 16.39 -4.21 7.44
N LEU A 19 16.00 -4.91 8.51
CA LEU A 19 16.49 -6.27 8.76
C LEU A 19 16.11 -7.24 7.63
N ALA A 20 14.90 -7.10 7.06
CA ALA A 20 14.48 -7.89 5.90
C ALA A 20 15.42 -7.65 4.70
N ARG A 21 15.83 -6.40 4.45
CA ARG A 21 16.83 -6.11 3.42
C ARG A 21 18.19 -6.73 3.69
N LEU A 22 18.65 -6.65 4.94
CA LEU A 22 19.92 -7.26 5.34
C LEU A 22 19.91 -8.79 5.20
N ALA A 23 18.73 -9.41 5.33
CA ALA A 23 18.52 -10.84 5.09
C ALA A 23 18.35 -11.20 3.59
N GLY A 24 18.40 -10.23 2.67
CA GLY A 24 18.31 -10.44 1.23
C GLY A 24 16.92 -10.26 0.62
N TYR A 25 15.92 -9.81 1.38
CA TYR A 25 14.60 -9.44 0.85
C TYR A 25 14.57 -8.00 0.35
N SER A 26 13.53 -7.62 -0.40
CA SER A 26 13.39 -6.23 -0.89
C SER A 26 12.93 -5.24 0.19
N GLY A 27 12.32 -5.72 1.27
CA GLY A 27 11.79 -4.91 2.35
C GLY A 27 10.68 -5.62 3.13
N LEU A 28 9.78 -4.85 3.73
CA LEU A 28 8.61 -5.34 4.46
C LEU A 28 7.34 -4.73 3.86
N CYS A 29 6.39 -5.57 3.48
CA CYS A 29 5.05 -5.16 3.09
C CYS A 29 4.09 -5.44 4.25
N ILE A 30 3.35 -4.42 4.69
CA ILE A 30 2.31 -4.55 5.71
C ILE A 30 0.96 -4.25 5.05
N LEU A 31 0.12 -5.27 5.04
CA LEU A 31 -1.25 -5.22 4.53
C LEU A 31 -2.20 -5.20 5.72
N ILE A 32 -2.98 -4.15 5.85
CA ILE A 32 -3.90 -3.98 6.98
C ILE A 32 -5.34 -3.86 6.48
N ASP A 33 -6.18 -4.81 6.87
CA ASP A 33 -7.61 -4.83 6.58
C ASP A 33 -8.40 -4.12 7.72
N GLU A 34 -8.21 -2.81 7.87
CA GLU A 34 -8.73 -2.04 9.03
C GLU A 34 -10.06 -1.31 8.79
N ALA A 35 -10.71 -1.52 7.64
CA ALA A 35 -12.05 -1.01 7.36
C ALA A 35 -13.05 -1.31 8.49
N GLU A 36 -13.05 -2.56 8.95
CA GLU A 36 -14.06 -3.06 9.87
C GLU A 36 -13.69 -2.68 11.32
N SER A 37 -12.41 -2.77 11.67
CA SER A 37 -11.92 -2.56 13.03
C SER A 37 -11.96 -1.10 13.48
N TYR A 38 -11.62 -0.13 12.62
CA TYR A 38 -11.63 1.29 13.00
C TYR A 38 -13.05 1.80 13.30
N SER A 39 -14.05 1.36 12.52
CA SER A 39 -15.45 1.73 12.72
C SER A 39 -16.03 1.18 14.04
N LEU A 40 -15.52 0.02 14.49
CA LEU A 40 -15.87 -0.63 15.75
C LEU A 40 -15.18 -0.01 16.98
N LEU A 41 -14.19 0.86 16.78
CA LEU A 41 -13.51 1.55 17.89
C LEU A 41 -14.43 2.55 18.58
N GLN A 42 -14.45 2.48 19.92
CA GLN A 42 -15.10 3.47 20.76
C GLN A 42 -14.42 4.84 20.57
N SER A 43 -15.15 5.95 20.77
CA SER A 43 -14.62 7.31 20.56
C SER A 43 -13.32 7.59 21.33
N LYS A 44 -13.11 6.96 22.47
CA LYS A 44 -11.87 7.06 23.27
C LYS A 44 -10.66 6.28 22.72
N GLN A 45 -10.89 5.31 21.82
CA GLN A 45 -9.85 4.49 21.19
C GLN A 45 -9.39 5.07 19.85
N ARG A 46 -10.27 5.79 19.14
CA ARG A 46 -9.98 6.40 17.83
C ARG A 46 -8.73 7.30 17.82
N PRO A 47 -8.49 8.16 18.83
CA PRO A 47 -7.26 8.97 18.86
C PRO A 47 -5.97 8.13 18.94
N LYS A 48 -6.02 6.98 19.64
CA LYS A 48 -4.86 6.09 19.73
C LYS A 48 -4.60 5.38 18.40
N ALA A 49 -5.65 4.92 17.74
CA ALA A 49 -5.57 4.31 16.42
C ALA A 49 -5.08 5.32 15.37
N SER A 50 -5.63 6.54 15.36
CA SER A 50 -5.17 7.63 14.49
C SER A 50 -3.67 7.87 14.62
N LEU A 51 -3.16 8.00 15.87
CA LEU A 51 -1.73 8.15 16.11
C LEU A 51 -0.89 6.97 15.62
N PHE A 52 -1.40 5.74 15.72
CA PHE A 52 -0.75 4.55 15.17
C PHE A 52 -0.64 4.64 13.65
N PHE A 53 -1.76 4.89 12.93
CA PHE A 53 -1.76 5.00 11.48
C PHE A 53 -0.87 6.13 10.99
N SER A 54 -0.98 7.33 11.57
CA SER A 54 -0.12 8.45 11.19
C SER A 54 1.36 8.13 11.43
N GLY A 55 1.70 7.44 12.52
CA GLY A 55 3.08 7.02 12.79
C GLY A 55 3.63 6.05 11.75
N VAL A 56 2.85 5.03 11.38
CA VAL A 56 3.26 4.03 10.38
C VAL A 56 3.32 4.64 8.98
N ILE A 57 2.34 5.45 8.60
CA ILE A 57 2.31 6.18 7.31
C ILE A 57 3.54 7.08 7.20
N TYR A 58 3.85 7.88 8.23
CA TYR A 58 5.05 8.71 8.25
C TYR A 58 6.31 7.85 8.10
N ALA A 59 6.41 6.73 8.82
CA ALA A 59 7.57 5.85 8.71
C ALA A 59 7.71 5.16 7.35
N ALA A 60 6.63 5.01 6.57
CA ALA A 60 6.66 4.44 5.23
C ALA A 60 6.95 5.49 4.14
N LEU A 61 6.34 6.68 4.24
CA LEU A 61 6.38 7.70 3.20
C LEU A 61 7.41 8.81 3.45
N GLN A 62 7.70 9.13 4.71
CA GLN A 62 8.62 10.20 5.13
C GLN A 62 8.34 11.52 4.39
N ASP A 63 9.28 12.00 3.58
CA ASP A 63 9.19 13.26 2.83
C ASP A 63 8.27 13.18 1.60
N HIS A 64 7.74 11.99 1.28
CA HIS A 64 6.78 11.79 0.18
C HIS A 64 5.33 12.06 0.58
N GLN A 65 5.06 12.58 1.78
CA GLN A 65 3.73 13.01 2.22
C GLN A 65 3.78 14.40 2.85
N SER A 66 2.67 15.14 2.81
CA SER A 66 2.62 16.54 3.29
C SER A 66 1.82 16.75 4.59
N HIS A 67 1.07 15.75 5.04
CA HIS A 67 0.04 15.90 6.07
C HIS A 67 0.53 15.71 7.51
N ILE A 68 1.50 14.81 7.72
CA ILE A 68 1.92 14.34 9.04
C ILE A 68 3.30 14.91 9.36
N ASN A 69 3.38 15.67 10.45
CA ASN A 69 4.65 16.12 11.00
C ASN A 69 5.12 15.17 12.11
N ALA A 70 6.41 14.80 12.08
CA ALA A 70 7.01 14.00 13.14
C ALA A 70 6.84 14.65 14.53
N ALA A 71 6.84 15.98 14.63
CA ALA A 71 6.68 16.69 15.90
C ALA A 71 5.32 16.43 16.59
N ASP A 72 4.28 16.13 15.80
CA ASP A 72 2.93 15.87 16.30
C ASP A 72 2.76 14.44 16.84
N LEU A 73 3.72 13.55 16.54
CA LEU A 73 3.72 12.17 17.03
C LEU A 73 4.35 12.09 18.42
N PRO A 74 3.56 11.83 19.48
CA PRO A 74 4.02 11.88 20.86
C PRO A 74 5.12 10.86 21.14
N GLN A 75 6.09 11.28 21.94
CA GLN A 75 7.17 10.41 22.42
C GLN A 75 6.65 9.40 23.45
N HIS A 76 7.33 8.27 23.51
CA HIS A 76 7.14 7.34 24.63
C HIS A 76 7.72 7.96 25.91
N HIS A 77 7.11 7.65 27.06
CA HIS A 77 7.43 8.34 28.32
C HIS A 77 8.82 7.98 28.89
N PHE A 78 9.39 6.84 28.50
CA PHE A 78 10.69 6.37 29.00
C PHE A 78 11.87 6.62 28.06
N ARG A 79 11.63 6.75 26.75
CA ARG A 79 12.69 6.86 25.75
C ARG A 79 12.19 7.63 24.54
N GLU A 80 13.09 8.44 24.00
CA GLU A 80 12.90 9.09 22.72
C GLU A 80 13.30 8.12 21.60
N TYR A 81 12.45 8.02 20.60
CA TYR A 81 12.70 7.24 19.39
C TYR A 81 12.54 8.17 18.17
N PRO A 82 13.37 8.04 17.12
CA PRO A 82 12.98 8.60 15.83
C PRO A 82 11.72 7.86 15.33
N VAL A 83 10.93 8.50 14.46
CA VAL A 83 9.70 7.87 13.94
C VAL A 83 10.02 6.70 13.00
N ALA A 84 11.14 6.80 12.29
CA ALA A 84 11.61 5.79 11.34
C ALA A 84 13.04 5.36 11.68
N TYR A 85 13.39 4.10 11.41
CA TYR A 85 14.70 3.53 11.74
C TYR A 85 15.86 4.10 10.89
N THR A 86 15.60 4.46 9.62
CA THR A 86 16.58 5.08 8.71
C THR A 86 15.90 6.07 7.76
N ASP A 87 16.68 6.83 6.98
CA ASP A 87 16.14 7.76 5.96
C ASP A 87 15.77 7.08 4.64
N ARG A 88 16.18 5.82 4.43
CA ARG A 88 15.79 5.03 3.25
C ARG A 88 14.87 3.91 3.68
N GLN A 89 13.58 4.14 3.51
CA GLN A 89 12.56 3.20 3.93
C GLN A 89 12.31 2.13 2.86
N SER A 90 12.05 0.92 3.33
CA SER A 90 11.64 -0.22 2.48
C SER A 90 10.40 -0.87 3.05
N LEU A 91 9.61 -0.03 3.72
CA LEU A 91 8.35 -0.36 4.34
C LEU A 91 7.26 0.05 3.35
N PHE A 92 6.57 -0.93 2.80
CA PHE A 92 5.37 -0.71 2.00
C PHE A 92 4.16 -0.89 2.91
N PHE A 93 3.29 0.11 2.95
CA PHE A 93 2.09 0.10 3.77
C PHE A 93 0.87 0.25 2.89
N LEU A 94 -0.02 -0.73 2.93
CA LEU A 94 -1.30 -0.69 2.24
C LEU A 94 -2.41 -1.04 3.22
N PHE A 95 -3.46 -0.24 3.21
CA PHE A 95 -4.65 -0.53 3.98
C PHE A 95 -5.90 -0.39 3.11
N THR A 96 -6.90 -1.19 3.40
CA THR A 96 -8.17 -1.22 2.68
C THR A 96 -9.29 -0.73 3.59
N VAL A 97 -10.08 0.23 3.11
CA VAL A 97 -11.22 0.80 3.86
C VAL A 97 -12.49 0.71 3.01
N THR A 98 -13.55 0.14 3.57
CA THR A 98 -14.90 0.25 3.00
C THR A 98 -15.49 1.58 3.43
N ARG A 99 -15.97 2.39 2.47
CA ARG A 99 -16.69 3.64 2.78
C ARG A 99 -17.97 3.33 3.55
N SER A 100 -17.92 3.40 4.87
CA SER A 100 -19.09 3.41 5.76
C SER A 100 -19.17 4.75 6.51
N ASP A 101 -20.33 5.06 7.08
CA ASP A 101 -20.62 6.37 7.70
C ASP A 101 -19.69 6.79 8.85
N ASN A 102 -18.90 5.87 9.41
CA ASN A 102 -17.92 6.14 10.49
C ASN A 102 -16.49 6.20 9.94
N ARG A 103 -16.27 7.15 9.02
CA ARG A 103 -15.06 7.23 8.20
C ARG A 103 -13.78 7.34 9.04
N MET A 104 -12.82 6.51 8.68
CA MET A 104 -11.41 6.73 8.99
C MET A 104 -10.94 7.99 8.23
N PRO A 105 -10.25 8.95 8.88
CA PRO A 105 -9.91 10.23 8.26
C PRO A 105 -8.66 10.09 7.37
N LEU A 106 -8.80 9.39 6.24
CA LEU A 106 -7.67 9.11 5.34
C LEU A 106 -7.07 10.39 4.74
N GLU A 107 -7.94 11.35 4.42
CA GLU A 107 -7.61 12.67 3.88
C GLU A 107 -6.79 13.53 4.86
N ASP A 108 -6.82 13.19 6.16
CA ASP A 108 -6.00 13.87 7.17
C ASP A 108 -4.55 13.31 7.21
N TRP A 109 -4.29 12.18 6.55
CA TRP A 109 -3.02 11.45 6.65
C TRP A 109 -2.30 11.28 5.32
N LEU A 110 -3.02 11.25 4.22
CA LEU A 110 -2.52 10.92 2.90
C LEU A 110 -2.91 11.99 1.88
N ASP A 111 -1.98 12.27 0.97
CA ASP A 111 -2.29 13.09 -0.20
C ASP A 111 -3.29 12.35 -1.10
N ALA A 112 -4.13 13.08 -1.85
CA ALA A 112 -5.16 12.47 -2.69
C ALA A 112 -4.59 11.47 -3.72
N GLU A 113 -3.35 11.69 -4.19
CA GLU A 113 -2.66 10.79 -5.11
C GLU A 113 -2.28 9.44 -4.46
N GLN A 114 -2.22 9.36 -3.14
CA GLN A 114 -1.92 8.15 -2.38
C GLN A 114 -3.18 7.39 -1.97
N ILE A 115 -4.35 8.02 -2.11
CA ILE A 115 -5.65 7.42 -1.83
C ILE A 115 -6.22 6.87 -3.13
N LEU A 116 -6.32 5.55 -3.18
CA LEU A 116 -7.02 4.88 -4.25
C LEU A 116 -8.43 4.50 -3.78
N GLU A 117 -9.42 5.22 -4.27
CA GLU A 117 -10.80 4.77 -4.15
C GLU A 117 -11.01 3.60 -5.11
N LEU A 118 -11.59 2.50 -4.62
CA LEU A 118 -11.97 1.35 -5.43
C LEU A 118 -13.48 1.13 -5.31
N ASP A 119 -14.21 1.37 -6.39
CA ASP A 119 -15.65 1.11 -6.54
C ASP A 119 -15.81 -0.18 -7.36
N PRO A 120 -16.80 -1.02 -7.06
CA PRO A 120 -17.13 -2.18 -7.89
C PRO A 120 -17.33 -1.86 -9.38
N HIS A 121 -17.65 -0.61 -9.73
CA HIS A 121 -17.89 -0.18 -11.11
C HIS A 121 -16.68 0.46 -11.80
N HIS A 122 -15.49 0.35 -11.19
CA HIS A 122 -14.27 0.96 -11.71
C HIS A 122 -14.08 0.75 -13.20
N THR A 123 -13.80 1.86 -13.86
CA THR A 123 -13.45 1.90 -15.26
C THR A 123 -12.05 1.30 -15.45
N PRO A 124 -11.75 0.75 -16.65
CA PRO A 124 -10.39 0.36 -16.99
C PRO A 124 -9.37 1.48 -16.77
N GLN A 125 -9.79 2.74 -16.86
CA GLN A 125 -8.92 3.90 -16.63
C GLN A 125 -8.50 4.03 -15.17
N GLU A 126 -9.43 3.89 -14.22
CA GLU A 126 -9.15 3.95 -12.78
C GLU A 126 -8.26 2.77 -12.35
N ILE A 127 -8.52 1.56 -12.85
CA ILE A 127 -7.64 0.41 -12.61
C ILE A 127 -6.27 0.62 -13.26
N GLY A 128 -6.22 1.25 -14.44
CA GLY A 128 -4.96 1.60 -15.10
C GLY A 128 -4.12 2.61 -14.30
N GLN A 129 -4.76 3.53 -13.58
CA GLN A 129 -4.09 4.45 -12.64
C GLN A 129 -3.58 3.70 -11.41
N PHE A 130 -4.38 2.82 -10.83
CA PHE A 130 -3.94 1.95 -9.74
C PHE A 130 -2.69 1.14 -10.13
N LEU A 131 -2.75 0.46 -11.27
CA LEU A 131 -1.65 -0.35 -11.76
C LEU A 131 -0.39 0.50 -12.02
N GLU A 132 -0.54 1.73 -12.53
CA GLU A 132 0.59 2.67 -12.68
C GLU A 132 1.25 2.99 -11.33
N GLN A 133 0.44 3.30 -10.31
CA GLN A 133 0.94 3.59 -8.97
C GLN A 133 1.62 2.37 -8.34
N ALA A 134 0.96 1.21 -8.41
CA ALA A 134 1.49 -0.06 -7.91
C ALA A 134 2.83 -0.40 -8.59
N MET A 135 2.93 -0.22 -9.90
CA MET A 135 4.16 -0.40 -10.66
C MET A 135 5.27 0.57 -10.21
N GLY A 136 4.93 1.83 -9.97
CA GLY A 136 5.86 2.83 -9.46
C GLY A 136 6.41 2.48 -8.07
N TYR A 137 5.53 2.04 -7.16
CA TYR A 137 5.96 1.56 -5.85
C TYR A 137 6.81 0.30 -5.94
N HIS A 138 6.43 -0.64 -6.79
CA HIS A 138 7.17 -1.88 -7.02
C HIS A 138 8.58 -1.59 -7.57
N ALA A 139 8.70 -0.74 -8.60
CA ALA A 139 9.97 -0.31 -9.15
C ALA A 139 10.89 0.35 -8.11
N ARG A 140 10.34 1.21 -7.24
CA ARG A 140 11.08 1.83 -6.14
C ARG A 140 11.54 0.80 -5.09
N ALA A 141 10.69 -0.17 -4.75
CA ALA A 141 11.00 -1.19 -3.76
C ALA A 141 12.13 -2.13 -4.23
N TYR A 142 12.06 -2.58 -5.48
CA TYR A 142 13.03 -3.52 -6.06
C TYR A 142 14.21 -2.85 -6.77
N GLY A 143 14.16 -1.53 -6.99
CA GLY A 143 15.27 -0.76 -7.54
C GLY A 143 15.53 -0.97 -9.04
N TYR A 144 14.46 -1.14 -9.83
CA TYR A 144 14.57 -1.27 -11.30
C TYR A 144 13.80 -0.15 -12.02
N GLU A 145 14.12 0.08 -13.29
CA GLU A 145 13.43 1.06 -14.13
C GLU A 145 12.24 0.45 -14.88
N VAL A 146 11.14 1.20 -14.93
CA VAL A 146 9.92 0.78 -15.64
C VAL A 146 10.14 0.84 -17.15
N GLY A 147 10.23 -0.34 -17.77
CA GLY A 147 10.35 -0.51 -19.21
C GLY A 147 9.01 -0.54 -19.95
N GLU A 148 9.08 -0.69 -21.27
CA GLU A 148 7.90 -0.74 -22.13
C GLU A 148 7.05 -1.99 -21.90
N ARG A 149 7.68 -3.12 -21.55
CA ARG A 149 6.99 -4.37 -21.23
C ARG A 149 6.00 -4.19 -20.07
N GLN A 150 6.46 -3.59 -18.97
CA GLN A 150 5.60 -3.32 -17.80
C GLN A 150 4.46 -2.35 -18.17
N ARG A 151 4.73 -1.34 -19.00
CA ARG A 151 3.70 -0.39 -19.49
C ARG A 151 2.65 -1.07 -20.37
N GLN A 152 3.05 -2.01 -21.23
CA GLN A 152 2.14 -2.80 -22.06
C GLN A 152 1.25 -3.72 -21.21
N THR A 153 1.85 -4.47 -20.28
CA THR A 153 1.10 -5.32 -19.36
C THR A 153 0.12 -4.51 -18.52
N ARG A 154 0.51 -3.32 -18.04
CA ARG A 154 -0.39 -2.42 -17.31
C ARG A 154 -1.64 -2.09 -18.11
N ARG A 155 -1.49 -1.69 -19.38
CA ARG A 155 -2.62 -1.32 -20.25
C ARG A 155 -3.57 -2.50 -20.47
N GLY A 156 -3.04 -3.69 -20.78
CA GLY A 156 -3.86 -4.88 -21.00
C GLY A 156 -4.50 -5.42 -19.72
N ALA A 157 -3.76 -5.43 -18.62
CA ALA A 157 -4.26 -5.93 -17.34
C ALA A 157 -5.39 -5.05 -16.79
N ALA A 158 -5.34 -3.73 -17.02
CA ALA A 158 -6.38 -2.81 -16.58
C ALA A 158 -7.77 -3.19 -17.13
N GLU A 159 -7.85 -3.56 -18.42
CA GLU A 159 -9.09 -3.98 -19.05
C GLU A 159 -9.61 -5.32 -18.50
N HIS A 160 -8.72 -6.30 -18.33
CA HIS A 160 -9.09 -7.61 -17.81
C HIS A 160 -9.53 -7.56 -16.36
N LEU A 161 -8.79 -6.85 -15.50
CA LEU A 161 -9.14 -6.69 -14.08
C LEU A 161 -10.45 -5.93 -13.91
N ALA A 162 -10.72 -4.90 -14.74
CA ALA A 162 -11.99 -4.18 -14.71
C ALA A 162 -13.16 -5.07 -15.11
N LEU A 163 -12.98 -5.91 -16.13
CA LEU A 163 -13.98 -6.89 -16.54
C LEU A 163 -14.25 -7.92 -15.43
N GLY A 164 -13.21 -8.36 -14.74
CA GLY A 164 -13.32 -9.29 -13.61
C GLY A 164 -14.11 -8.74 -12.44
N MET A 165 -13.90 -7.47 -12.11
CA MET A 165 -14.67 -6.78 -11.08
C MET A 165 -16.13 -6.63 -11.48
N ARG A 166 -16.41 -6.20 -12.73
CA ARG A 166 -17.79 -6.05 -13.24
C ARG A 166 -18.59 -7.34 -13.27
N ASN A 167 -17.92 -8.48 -13.44
CA ASN A 167 -18.54 -9.79 -13.49
C ASN A 167 -18.56 -10.51 -12.12
N ASP A 168 -18.24 -9.81 -11.03
CA ASP A 168 -18.12 -10.35 -9.66
C ASP A 168 -17.14 -11.53 -9.52
N LYS A 169 -16.22 -11.69 -10.48
CA LYS A 169 -15.17 -12.73 -10.46
C LYS A 169 -13.97 -12.31 -9.61
N LEU A 170 -13.70 -11.02 -9.56
CA LEU A 170 -12.62 -10.44 -8.78
C LEU A 170 -13.17 -9.45 -7.77
N SER A 171 -12.83 -9.67 -6.50
CA SER A 171 -12.96 -8.63 -5.49
C SER A 171 -11.83 -7.60 -5.64
N ILE A 172 -12.02 -6.43 -5.04
CA ILE A 172 -10.98 -5.41 -4.89
C ILE A 172 -9.67 -6.00 -4.34
N ARG A 173 -9.77 -6.83 -3.30
CA ARG A 173 -8.62 -7.54 -2.73
C ARG A 173 -7.94 -8.45 -3.75
N GLY A 174 -8.73 -9.14 -4.57
CA GLY A 174 -8.24 -9.93 -5.69
C GLY A 174 -7.46 -9.08 -6.70
N VAL A 175 -7.99 -7.92 -7.09
CA VAL A 175 -7.31 -7.00 -8.02
C VAL A 175 -5.98 -6.50 -7.46
N VAL A 176 -5.94 -6.10 -6.19
CA VAL A 176 -4.69 -5.66 -5.53
C VAL A 176 -3.66 -6.77 -5.54
N ARG A 177 -4.06 -7.99 -5.16
CA ARG A 177 -3.19 -9.15 -5.14
C ARG A 177 -2.65 -9.47 -6.54
N MET A 178 -3.53 -9.53 -7.54
CA MET A 178 -3.15 -9.80 -8.93
C MET A 178 -2.21 -8.74 -9.47
N ALA A 179 -2.42 -7.46 -9.15
CA ALA A 179 -1.51 -6.39 -9.58
C ALA A 179 -0.08 -6.61 -9.10
N VAL A 180 0.10 -6.96 -7.83
CA VAL A 180 1.43 -7.25 -7.26
C VAL A 180 2.03 -8.51 -7.90
N GLU A 181 1.24 -9.59 -8.01
CA GLU A 181 1.69 -10.85 -8.61
C GLU A 181 2.13 -10.67 -10.08
N LEU A 182 1.44 -9.84 -10.86
CA LEU A 182 1.82 -9.51 -12.24
C LEU A 182 3.19 -8.83 -12.29
N TYR A 183 3.46 -7.87 -11.40
CA TYR A 183 4.75 -7.18 -11.39
C TYR A 183 5.88 -8.04 -10.84
N ASP A 184 5.62 -8.87 -9.83
CA ASP A 184 6.58 -9.86 -9.34
C ASP A 184 6.95 -10.85 -10.45
N LEU A 185 5.99 -11.34 -11.23
CA LEU A 185 6.23 -12.24 -12.37
C LEU A 185 7.09 -11.57 -13.45
N LEU A 186 6.76 -10.34 -13.83
CA LEU A 186 7.53 -9.59 -14.83
C LEU A 186 8.97 -9.33 -14.37
N TYR A 187 9.16 -9.11 -13.07
CA TYR A 187 10.46 -8.88 -12.45
C TYR A 187 11.31 -10.15 -12.35
N LEU A 188 10.73 -11.25 -11.86
CA LEU A 188 11.43 -12.52 -11.65
C LEU A 188 11.75 -13.26 -12.96
N TYR A 189 10.91 -13.10 -13.99
CA TYR A 189 11.05 -13.79 -15.27
C TYR A 189 11.20 -12.79 -16.43
N PRO A 190 12.45 -12.38 -16.76
CA PRO A 190 12.72 -11.42 -17.83
C PRO A 190 12.22 -11.86 -19.21
N ASP A 191 12.23 -13.16 -19.46
CA ASP A 191 11.86 -13.76 -20.75
C ASP A 191 10.35 -14.02 -20.89
N TYR A 192 9.56 -13.75 -19.85
CA TYR A 192 8.14 -14.07 -19.85
C TYR A 192 7.35 -13.04 -20.66
N ASP A 193 6.78 -13.47 -21.79
CA ASP A 193 6.17 -12.55 -22.74
C ASP A 193 4.91 -11.87 -22.18
N ALA A 194 4.74 -10.58 -22.50
CA ALA A 194 3.60 -9.80 -22.01
C ALA A 194 2.27 -10.31 -22.60
N ALA A 195 2.25 -10.81 -23.85
CA ALA A 195 1.03 -11.32 -24.44
C ALA A 195 0.59 -12.64 -23.78
N THR A 196 1.53 -13.55 -23.52
CA THR A 196 1.25 -14.80 -22.79
C THR A 196 0.67 -14.52 -21.40
N LEU A 197 1.29 -13.61 -20.65
CA LEU A 197 0.82 -13.23 -19.32
C LEU A 197 -0.60 -12.62 -19.34
N LEU A 198 -0.90 -11.78 -20.34
CA LEU A 198 -2.23 -11.19 -20.48
C LEU A 198 -3.30 -12.21 -20.88
N ASP A 199 -2.95 -13.19 -21.72
CA ASP A 199 -3.86 -14.28 -22.08
C ASP A 199 -4.17 -15.19 -20.88
N GLU A 200 -3.17 -15.50 -20.05
CA GLU A 200 -3.39 -16.24 -18.80
C GLU A 200 -4.26 -15.47 -17.81
N LEU A 201 -3.99 -14.17 -17.62
CA LEU A 201 -4.83 -13.30 -16.80
C LEU A 201 -6.29 -13.29 -17.32
N ARG A 202 -6.48 -13.19 -18.63
CA ARG A 202 -7.81 -13.23 -19.24
C ARG A 202 -8.54 -14.54 -18.99
N GLN A 203 -7.84 -15.68 -18.99
CA GLN A 203 -8.44 -16.99 -18.72
C GLN A 203 -8.91 -17.12 -17.27
N GLN A 204 -8.16 -16.56 -16.31
CA GLN A 204 -8.56 -16.57 -14.90
C GLN A 204 -9.75 -15.68 -14.59
N VAL A 205 -9.95 -14.62 -15.40
CA VAL A 205 -10.93 -13.56 -15.13
C VAL A 205 -12.25 -13.74 -15.89
N ARG A 206 -12.32 -14.68 -16.83
CA ARG A 206 -13.57 -15.15 -17.46
C ARG A 206 -14.34 -16.11 -16.55
#